data_AF-A0A257RUW9-F1
#
_entry.id   AF-A0A257RUW9-F1
#
_cell.length_a   1.000
_cell.length_b   1.000
_cell.length_c   1.000
_cell.angle_alpha   90.00
_cell.angle_beta   90.00
_cell.angle_gamma   90.00
#
_symmetry.space_group_name_H-M   'P 1'
#
loop_
_entity.id
_entity.type
_entity.pdbx_description
1 polymer ?
#
loop_
_entity_poly.entity_id
_entity_poly.type
_entity_poly.pdbx_seq_one_letter_code
_entity_poly.pdbx_strand_id
1 'polypeptide(L)' 'MINFHKVLIVTAIVFCAFFAVWGWGVYRQTGTTWSLASSVAFAVFAIGFVVYLRFLRRFLGK' A
#
# COMPACT_ATOMS: atom_id res chain seq x y z
N MET A 1 -15.69 14.21 -11.00
CA MET A 1 -15.67 12.85 -10.41
C MET A 1 -14.27 12.22 -10.29
N ILE A 2 -13.20 12.88 -10.78
CA ILE A 2 -11.82 12.34 -10.80
C ILE A 2 -11.08 12.41 -9.45
N ASN A 3 -11.49 13.30 -8.53
CA ASN A 3 -10.81 13.45 -7.23
C ASN A 3 -11.21 12.38 -6.21
N PHE A 4 -12.44 11.88 -6.23
CA PHE A 4 -12.90 10.87 -5.26
C PHE A 4 -12.10 9.57 -5.38
N HIS A 5 -11.87 9.10 -6.60
CA HIS A 5 -11.02 7.93 -6.86
C HIS A 5 -9.58 8.16 -6.40
N LYS A 6 -9.03 9.36 -6.60
CA LYS A 6 -7.72 9.73 -6.07
C LYS A 6 -7.68 9.64 -4.54
N VAL A 7 -8.72 10.09 -3.85
CA VAL A 7 -8.79 10.00 -2.38
C VAL A 7 -8.84 8.53 -1.94
N LEU A 8 -9.68 7.69 -2.56
CA LEU A 8 -9.74 6.26 -2.23
C LEU A 8 -8.41 5.54 -2.45
N ILE A 9 -7.72 5.84 -3.54
CA ILE A 9 -6.42 5.19 -3.83
C ILE A 9 -5.35 5.68 -2.85
N VAL A 10 -5.34 6.97 -2.53
CA VAL A 10 -4.39 7.54 -1.55
C VAL A 10 -4.62 6.94 -0.17
N THR A 11 -5.86 6.85 0.30
CA THR A 11 -6.15 6.22 1.60
C THR A 11 -5.83 4.73 1.60
N ALA A 12 -6.10 4.01 0.50
CA ALA A 12 -5.71 2.60 0.36
C ALA A 12 -4.19 2.41 0.41
N ILE A 13 -3.41 3.30 -0.22
CA ILE A 13 -1.93 3.27 -0.15
C ILE A 13 -1.45 3.49 1.28
N VAL A 14 -1.95 4.54 1.95
CA VAL A 14 -1.57 4.87 3.33
C VAL A 14 -1.93 3.70 4.25
N PHE A 15 -3.12 3.11 4.06
CA PHE A 15 -3.56 1.96 4.83
C PHE A 15 -2.65 0.74 4.62
N CYS A 16 -2.37 0.37 3.35
CA CYS A 16 -1.48 -0.74 3.05
C CYS A 16 -0.05 -0.51 3.54
N ALA A 17 0.48 0.71 3.43
CA ALA A 17 1.81 1.06 3.93
C ALA A 17 1.87 0.96 5.45
N PHE A 18 0.86 1.48 6.16
CA PHE A 18 0.77 1.37 7.61
C PHE A 18 0.67 -0.10 8.05
N PHE A 19 -0.17 -0.89 7.38
CA PHE A 19 -0.32 -2.32 7.67
C PHE A 19 0.95 -3.13 7.40
N ALA A 20 1.68 -2.81 6.33
CA ALA A 20 2.96 -3.45 6.02
C ALA A 20 4.01 -3.18 7.11
N VAL A 21 4.15 -1.93 7.55
CA VAL A 21 5.08 -1.54 8.64
C VAL A 21 4.67 -2.16 9.97
N TRP A 22 3.38 -2.11 10.30
CA TRP A 22 2.86 -2.69 11.53
C TRP A 22 3.02 -4.20 11.56
N GLY A 23 2.69 -4.90 10.47
CA GLY A 23 2.87 -6.34 10.34
C GLY A 23 4.33 -6.78 10.45
N TRP A 24 5.26 -5.96 9.98
CA TRP A 24 6.69 -6.17 10.18
C TRP A 24 7.10 -6.04 11.66
N GLY A 25 6.53 -5.06 12.36
CA GLY A 25 6.69 -4.91 13.81
C GLY A 25 6.16 -6.10 14.61
N VAL A 26 5.00 -6.63 14.22
CA VAL A 26 4.42 -7.84 14.80
C VAL A 26 5.30 -9.06 14.51
N TYR A 27 5.78 -9.23 13.28
CA TYR A 27 6.70 -10.32 12.95
C TYR A 27 7.97 -10.30 13.82
N ARG A 28 8.52 -9.10 14.07
CA ARG A 28 9.70 -8.94 14.95
C ARG A 28 9.43 -9.38 16.39
N GLN A 29 8.20 -9.30 16.86
CA GLN A 29 7.83 -9.68 18.23
C GLN A 29 7.40 -11.14 18.36
N THR A 30 6.67 -11.67 17.37
CA THR A 30 6.00 -12.97 17.47
C THR A 30 6.66 -14.06 16.61
N GLY A 31 7.47 -13.69 15.62
CA GLY A 31 8.15 -14.64 14.72
C GLY A 31 7.23 -15.43 13.79
N THR A 32 5.95 -15.08 13.71
CA THR A 32 4.95 -15.84 12.97
C THR A 32 5.09 -15.66 11.46
N THR A 33 5.26 -16.75 10.73
CA THR A 33 5.33 -16.74 9.26
C THR A 33 4.10 -16.08 8.62
N TRP A 34 2.93 -16.20 9.25
CA TRP A 34 1.68 -15.56 8.82
C TRP A 34 1.74 -14.02 8.85
N SER A 35 2.34 -13.42 9.88
CA SER A 35 2.48 -11.95 9.95
C SER A 35 3.46 -11.42 8.89
N LEU A 36 4.47 -12.22 8.54
CA LEU A 36 5.40 -11.86 7.47
C LEU A 36 4.74 -11.96 6.10
N ALA A 37 4.03 -13.06 5.81
CA ALA A 37 3.33 -13.25 4.54
C ALA A 37 2.28 -12.14 4.29
N SER A 38 1.48 -11.81 5.30
CA SER A 38 0.50 -10.72 5.21
C SER A 38 1.17 -9.34 5.07
N SER A 39 2.23 -9.04 5.83
CA SER A 39 2.99 -7.78 5.71
C SER A 39 3.59 -7.62 4.30
N VAL A 40 4.19 -8.67 3.74
CA VAL A 40 4.76 -8.65 2.39
C VAL A 40 3.68 -8.48 1.33
N ALA A 41 2.54 -9.17 1.45
CA ALA A 41 1.42 -8.98 0.54
C ALA A 41 0.92 -7.52 0.56
N PHE A 42 0.70 -6.94 1.74
CA PHE A 42 0.30 -5.53 1.86
C PHE A 42 1.35 -4.55 1.33
N ALA A 43 2.64 -4.85 1.49
CA ALA A 43 3.72 -4.05 0.92
C ALA A 43 3.68 -4.07 -0.62
N VAL A 44 3.48 -5.24 -1.23
CA VAL A 44 3.35 -5.38 -2.69
C VAL A 44 2.12 -4.63 -3.20
N PHE A 45 0.98 -4.74 -2.53
CA PHE A 45 -0.22 -3.97 -2.87
C PHE A 45 0.01 -2.46 -2.76
N ALA A 46 0.67 -1.98 -1.71
CA ALA A 46 1.00 -0.57 -1.55
C ALA A 46 1.87 -0.06 -2.72
N ILE A 47 2.91 -0.81 -3.09
CA ILE A 47 3.78 -0.46 -4.21
C ILE A 47 2.99 -0.44 -5.52
N GLY A 48 2.14 -1.45 -5.76
CA GLY A 48 1.27 -1.52 -6.95
C GLY A 48 0.37 -0.29 -7.09
N PHE A 49 -0.27 0.15 -6.00
CA PHE A 49 -1.11 1.35 -6.01
C PHE A 49 -0.31 2.64 -6.19
N VAL A 50 0.90 2.74 -5.61
CA VAL A 50 1.80 3.89 -5.82
C VAL A 50 2.22 3.98 -7.28
N VAL A 51 2.61 2.86 -7.89
CA VAL A 51 2.98 2.78 -9.31
C VAL A 51 1.78 3.15 -10.19
N TYR A 52 0.59 2.65 -9.87
CA TYR A 52 -0.64 2.98 -10.58
C TYR A 52 -0.95 4.48 -10.54
N LEU A 53 -0.85 5.13 -9.37
CA LEU A 53 -1.00 6.59 -9.26
C LEU A 53 0.08 7.36 -10.00
N ARG A 54 1.33 6.88 -9.98
CA ARG A 54 2.45 7.53 -10.68
C ARG A 54 2.26 7.43 -12.19
N PHE A 55 1.78 6.30 -12.68
CA PHE A 55 1.42 6.08 -14.07
C PHE A 55 0.25 6.98 -14.50
N LEU A 56 -0.81 7.06 -13.68
CA LEU A 56 -1.93 7.97 -13.89
C LEU A 56 -1.52 9.44 -13.89
N ARG A 57 -0.65 9.88 -12.96
CA ARG A 57 -0.12 11.26 -12.96
C ARG A 57 0.71 11.54 -14.21
N ARG A 58 1.43 10.56 -14.73
CA ARG A 58 2.21 10.69 -15.98
C ARG A 58 1.30 10.82 -17.20
N PHE A 59 0.17 10.11 -17.22
CA PHE A 59 -0.81 10.19 -18.31
C PHE A 59 -1.72 11.43 -18.24
N LEU A 60 -2.03 11.92 -17.04
CA LEU A 60 -2.86 13.11 -16.83
C LEU A 60 -2.07 14.43 -16.79
N GLY A 61 -0.74 14.38 -16.95
CA GLY A 61 0.12 15.54 -17.09
C GLY A 61 0.09 16.10 -18.51
N LYS A 62 -1.01 16.76 -18.87
CA LYS A 62 -1.04 17.90 -19.79
C LYS A 62 -1.36 19.15 -18.98
#